data_AF-A0A834ILY2-F1
#
_entry.id   AF-A0A834ILY2-F1
#
_cell.length_a   1.000
_cell.length_b   1.000
_cell.length_c   1.000
_cell.angle_alpha   90.00
_cell.angle_beta   90.00
_cell.angle_gamma   90.00
#
_symmetry.space_group_name_H-M   'P 1'
#
loop_
_entity.id
_entity.type
_entity.pdbx_description
1 polymer ?
#
loop_
_entity_poly.entity_id
_entity_poly.type
_entity_poly.pdbx_seq_one_letter_code
_entity_poly.pdbx_strand_id
1 'polypeptide(L)'
;MFPINSAVILLIISASVFLVTTKVISDKCTTPDHETGRCILLENCPSIYNISNDFEGPMTPERLNFLVGSQCGFKGSYPKVCCPLQEINSR
;
A
#
# COMPACT_ATOMS: atom_id res chain seq x y z
N MET A 1 24.76 -10.40 42.10
CA MET A 1 23.90 -11.37 41.41
C MET A 1 22.52 -11.31 42.08
N PHE A 2 21.70 -10.32 41.75
CA PHE A 2 20.40 -10.10 42.42
C PHE A 2 19.34 -11.02 41.78
N PRO A 3 18.57 -11.81 42.55
CA PRO A 3 17.51 -12.63 41.99
C PRO A 3 16.39 -11.67 41.58
N ILE A 4 16.24 -11.48 40.27
CA ILE A 4 15.08 -10.78 39.73
C ILE A 4 13.83 -11.58 40.13
N ASN A 5 13.07 -11.03 41.08
CA ASN A 5 11.92 -11.69 41.67
C ASN A 5 10.89 -12.00 40.58
N SER A 6 10.25 -13.17 40.62
CA SER A 6 9.28 -13.61 39.59
C SER A 6 8.18 -12.56 39.30
N ALA A 7 7.80 -11.77 40.32
CA ALA A 7 6.87 -10.66 40.20
C ALA A 7 7.37 -9.50 39.30
N VAL A 8 8.69 -9.24 39.27
CA VAL A 8 9.30 -8.19 38.43
C VAL A 8 9.24 -8.57 36.95
N ILE A 9 9.44 -9.86 36.66
CA ILE A 9 9.34 -10.39 35.29
C ILE A 9 7.91 -10.25 34.76
N LEU A 10 6.91 -10.55 35.59
CA LEU A 10 5.49 -10.41 35.24
C LEU A 10 5.08 -8.95 34.97
N LEU A 11 5.63 -7.99 35.72
CA LEU A 11 5.36 -6.55 35.52
C LEU A 11 5.99 -5.99 34.24
N ILE A 12 7.15 -6.51 33.83
CA ILE A 12 7.79 -6.11 32.57
C ILE A 12 7.02 -6.65 31.37
N ILE A 13 6.49 -7.88 31.47
CA ILE A 13 5.68 -8.52 30.41
C ILE A 13 4.34 -7.79 30.24
N SER A 14 3.68 -7.38 31.32
CA SER A 14 2.41 -6.63 31.19
C SER A 14 2.58 -5.25 30.58
N ALA A 15 3.70 -4.56 30.87
CA ALA A 15 4.01 -3.25 30.31
C ALA A 15 4.38 -3.29 28.82
N SER A 16 4.95 -4.39 28.33
CA SER A 16 5.40 -4.53 26.93
C SER A 16 4.29 -4.94 25.96
N VAL A 17 3.16 -5.46 26.45
CA VAL A 17 2.02 -5.91 25.62
C VAL A 17 1.14 -4.76 25.11
N PHE A 18 1.29 -3.53 25.60
CA PHE A 18 0.39 -2.41 25.29
C PHE A 18 0.74 -1.54 24.07
N LEU A 19 1.83 -1.82 23.34
CA LEU A 19 2.28 -1.00 22.21
C LEU A 19 2.00 -1.59 20.82
N VAL A 20 1.03 -2.51 20.71
CA VAL A 20 0.57 -2.99 19.39
C VAL A 20 -0.33 -1.91 18.78
N THR A 21 0.29 -0.88 18.20
CA THR A 21 -0.42 0.05 17.32
C THR A 21 -0.76 -0.71 16.05
N THR A 22 -2.01 -1.12 15.90
CA THR A 22 -2.50 -1.68 14.65
C THR A 22 -2.40 -0.58 13.59
N LYS A 23 -1.41 -0.66 12.70
CA LYS A 23 -1.43 0.09 11.44
C LYS A 23 -2.67 -0.38 10.69
N VAL A 24 -3.77 0.36 10.81
CA VAL A 24 -4.87 0.25 9.87
C VAL A 24 -4.28 0.68 8.52
N ILE A 25 -3.97 -0.28 7.66
CA ILE A 25 -3.63 0.01 6.26
C ILE A 25 -4.93 0.56 5.67
N SER A 26 -5.11 1.88 5.78
CA SER A 26 -6.14 2.56 5.03
C SER A 26 -5.75 2.39 3.57
N ASP A 27 -6.55 1.63 2.80
CA ASP A 27 -6.33 1.49 1.36
C ASP A 27 -6.50 2.83 0.61
N LYS A 28 -6.82 3.95 1.29
CA LYS A 28 -6.83 5.28 0.66
C LYS A 28 -5.42 5.71 0.26
N CYS A 29 -5.32 6.28 -0.92
CA CYS A 29 -4.07 6.83 -1.47
C CYS A 29 -4.38 8.05 -2.34
N THR A 30 -3.34 8.78 -2.77
CA THR A 30 -3.46 9.91 -3.70
C THR A 30 -2.78 9.52 -5.02
N THR A 31 -3.46 9.72 -6.14
CA THR A 31 -2.89 9.43 -7.47
C THR A 31 -1.78 10.44 -7.82
N PRO A 32 -0.90 10.15 -8.80
CA PRO A 32 0.05 11.14 -9.31
C PRO A 32 -0.60 12.43 -9.79
N ASP A 33 -1.85 12.36 -10.24
CA ASP A 33 -2.66 13.50 -10.68
C ASP A 33 -3.41 14.21 -9.52
N HIS A 34 -3.02 13.92 -8.27
CA HIS A 34 -3.58 14.51 -7.05
C HIS A 34 -5.05 14.16 -6.76
N GLU A 35 -5.57 13.07 -7.31
CA GLU A 35 -6.93 12.61 -7.03
C GLU A 35 -6.98 11.66 -5.83
N THR A 36 -8.13 11.58 -5.17
CA THR A 36 -8.36 10.59 -4.12
C THR A 36 -8.59 9.21 -4.72
N GLY A 37 -7.81 8.22 -4.28
CA GLY A 37 -7.86 6.87 -4.81
C GLY A 37 -7.88 5.77 -3.75
N ARG A 38 -7.90 4.53 -4.22
CA ARG A 38 -7.74 3.32 -3.42
C ARG A 38 -6.62 2.44 -3.98
N CYS A 39 -5.84 1.87 -3.08
CA CYS A 39 -4.74 0.96 -3.38
C CYS A 39 -5.29 -0.44 -3.71
N ILE A 40 -5.39 -0.77 -4.99
CA ILE A 40 -5.97 -2.03 -5.51
C ILE A 40 -4.98 -2.74 -6.45
N LEU A 41 -5.26 -3.98 -6.84
CA LEU A 41 -4.42 -4.71 -7.81
C LEU A 41 -4.40 -3.98 -9.16
N LEU A 42 -3.25 -4.00 -9.85
CA LEU A 42 -3.08 -3.36 -11.16
C LEU A 42 -4.17 -3.78 -12.16
N GLU A 43 -4.52 -5.08 -12.23
CA GLU A 43 -5.60 -5.57 -13.12
C GLU A 43 -6.98 -4.97 -12.82
N ASN A 44 -7.15 -4.38 -11.63
CA ASN A 44 -8.40 -3.77 -11.20
C ASN A 44 -8.47 -2.26 -11.43
N CYS A 45 -7.44 -1.65 -12.04
CA CYS A 45 -7.43 -0.22 -12.38
C CYS A 45 -7.26 -0.02 -13.90
N PRO A 46 -8.34 0.21 -14.67
CA PRO A 46 -8.29 0.31 -16.13
C PRO A 46 -7.29 1.34 -16.67
N SER A 47 -7.24 2.56 -16.12
CA SER A 47 -6.35 3.62 -16.61
C SER A 47 -4.87 3.22 -16.56
N ILE A 48 -4.44 2.67 -15.42
CA ILE A 48 -3.04 2.26 -15.22
C ILE A 48 -2.76 0.94 -15.91
N TYR A 49 -3.70 0.00 -15.92
CA TYR A 49 -3.56 -1.28 -16.60
C TYR A 49 -3.33 -1.10 -18.10
N ASN A 50 -4.12 -0.22 -18.75
CA ASN A 50 -3.98 0.06 -20.18
C ASN A 50 -2.62 0.66 -20.52
N ILE A 51 -2.07 1.52 -19.66
CA ILE A 51 -0.73 2.09 -19.84
C ILE A 51 0.35 1.02 -19.63
N SER A 52 0.19 0.17 -18.62
CA SER A 52 1.15 -0.89 -18.31
C SER A 52 1.18 -2.01 -19.35
N ASN A 53 0.09 -2.20 -20.10
CA ASN A 53 -0.07 -3.27 -21.09
C ASN A 53 -0.06 -2.74 -22.53
N ASP A 54 0.27 -1.47 -22.74
CA ASP A 54 0.48 -0.89 -24.06
C ASP A 54 1.91 -1.21 -24.54
N PHE A 55 2.00 -2.26 -25.36
CA PHE A 55 3.25 -2.73 -25.97
C PHE A 55 3.50 -2.15 -27.37
N GLU A 56 2.55 -1.42 -27.94
CA GLU A 56 2.68 -0.81 -29.27
C GLU A 56 3.38 0.55 -29.19
N GLY A 57 3.17 1.29 -28.09
CA GLY A 57 3.83 2.56 -27.83
C GLY A 57 5.22 2.44 -27.17
N PRO A 58 6.11 3.42 -27.36
CA PRO A 58 7.35 3.49 -26.60
C PRO A 58 7.07 3.73 -25.11
N MET A 59 7.82 3.05 -24.24
CA MET A 59 7.83 3.34 -22.80
C MET A 59 8.67 4.60 -22.54
N THR A 60 8.03 5.77 -22.60
CA THR A 60 8.71 7.05 -22.33
C THR A 60 9.02 7.22 -20.84
N PRO A 61 9.98 8.09 -20.47
CA PRO A 61 10.23 8.42 -19.07
C PRO A 61 9.00 8.95 -18.34
N GLU A 62 8.12 9.73 -18.99
CA GLU A 62 6.89 10.19 -18.34
C GLU A 62 5.95 9.03 -18.03
N ARG A 63 5.76 8.09 -18.97
CA ARG A 63 4.91 6.91 -18.74
C ARG A 63 5.45 6.03 -17.62
N LEU A 64 6.76 5.80 -17.62
CA LEU A 64 7.40 5.03 -16.55
C LEU A 64 7.25 5.72 -15.19
N ASN A 65 7.49 7.03 -15.12
CA ASN A 65 7.33 7.80 -13.88
C ASN A 65 5.88 7.78 -13.38
N PHE A 66 4.90 7.84 -14.28
CA PHE A 66 3.50 7.71 -13.93
C PHE A 66 3.16 6.33 -13.36
N LEU A 67 3.63 5.25 -14.00
CA LEU A 67 3.42 3.87 -13.53
C LEU A 67 4.06 3.63 -12.15
N VAL A 68 5.30 4.09 -11.96
CA VAL A 68 6.04 3.98 -10.69
C VAL A 68 5.37 4.84 -9.62
N GLY A 69 5.02 6.08 -9.93
CA GLY A 69 4.34 6.99 -9.00
C GLY A 69 2.95 6.50 -8.60
N SER A 70 2.32 5.68 -9.43
CA SER A 70 1.04 5.07 -9.11
C SER A 70 1.16 3.83 -8.22
N GLN A 71 2.34 3.24 -8.01
CA GLN A 71 2.50 2.04 -7.20
C GLN A 71 2.29 2.34 -5.71
N CYS A 72 1.41 1.58 -5.05
CA CYS A 72 1.09 1.75 -3.63
C CYS A 72 1.41 0.52 -2.77
N GLY A 73 1.84 -0.58 -3.37
CA GLY A 73 2.25 -1.80 -2.64
C GLY A 73 2.16 -3.06 -3.49
N PHE A 74 2.10 -4.21 -2.82
CA PHE A 74 2.03 -5.52 -3.44
C PHE A 74 1.10 -6.46 -2.67
N LYS A 75 0.50 -7.41 -3.37
CA LYS A 75 -0.16 -8.60 -2.81
C LYS A 75 0.61 -9.83 -3.29
N GLY A 76 1.57 -10.31 -2.49
CA GLY A 76 2.53 -11.29 -2.99
C GLY A 76 3.38 -10.69 -4.12
N SER A 77 3.40 -11.33 -5.28
CA SER A 77 4.10 -10.82 -6.48
C SER A 77 3.24 -9.89 -7.35
N TYR A 78 1.96 -9.69 -7.00
CA TYR A 78 1.04 -8.87 -7.78
C TYR A 78 1.14 -7.39 -7.37
N PRO A 79 1.47 -6.48 -8.30
CA PRO A 79 1.59 -5.06 -7.99
C PRO A 79 0.23 -4.45 -7.67
N LYS A 80 0.20 -3.58 -6.65
CA LYS A 80 -0.94 -2.71 -6.35
C LYS A 80 -0.64 -1.29 -6.79
N VAL A 81 -1.68 -0.60 -7.27
CA VAL A 81 -1.63 0.77 -7.73
C VAL A 81 -2.71 1.62 -7.09
N CYS A 82 -2.45 2.92 -6.97
CA CYS A 82 -3.41 3.89 -6.50
C CYS A 82 -4.38 4.22 -7.64
N CYS A 83 -5.59 3.66 -7.58
CA CYS A 83 -6.60 3.86 -8.59
C CYS A 83 -7.59 4.95 -8.16
N PRO A 84 -7.95 5.93 -9.01
CA PRO A 84 -8.91 6.96 -8.67
C PRO A 84 -10.28 6.36 -8.33
N LEU A 85 -10.96 6.92 -7.33
CA LEU A 85 -12.24 6.38 -6.85
C LEU A 85 -13.34 6.38 -7.94
N GLN A 86 -13.22 7.28 -8.91
CA GLN A 86 -14.11 7.42 -10.06
C GLN A 86 -14.12 6.14 -10.92
N GLU A 87 -12.98 5.48 -11.09
CA GLU A 87 -12.88 4.23 -11.86
C GLU A 87 -13.37 3.02 -11.07
N ILE A 88 -13.19 3.04 -9.75
CA ILE A 88 -13.58 1.93 -8.87
C ILE A 88 -15.09 1.84 -8.73
N ASN A 89 -15.77 2.97 -8.56
CA ASN A 89 -17.22 3.03 -8.33
C ASN A 89 -18.05 2.83 -9.62
N SER A 90 -17.38 2.72 -10.78
CA SER A 90 -18.00 2.51 -12.09
C SER A 90 -18.05 1.02 -12.50
N ARG A 91 -17.49 0.12 -11.67
CA ARG A 91 -17.52 -1.33 -11.86
C ARG A 91 -18.69 -1.99 -11.13
#